data_AF-A0A7W7F4X5-F1
#
_entry.id   AF-A0A7W7F4X5-F1
#
_cell.length_a   1.000
_cell.length_b   1.000
_cell.length_c   1.000
_cell.angle_alpha   90.00
_cell.angle_beta   90.00
_cell.angle_gamma   90.00
#
_symmetry.space_group_name_H-M   'P 1'
#
loop_
_entity.id
_entity.type
_entity.pdbx_description
1 polymer ?
#
loop_
_entity_poly.entity_id
_entity_poly.type
_entity_poly.pdbx_seq_one_letter_code
_entity_poly.pdbx_strand_id
1 'polypeptide(L)'
;MAIMKIPKKQRLSVYLDPDIMKALAAYAARRDQSRSLIAEAAIASFLSPDAAERQEAATTKRLDQLDRRMTRMERDLGISVEMLAVFVRFWLTTNPPLPEPAQAAARAQAGERYDAFVAALGRRLAKGPKVREEISEDVTAVAGTE
;
A
#
# COMPACT_ATOMS: atom_id res chain seq x y z
N MET A 1 6.53 -12.49 61.63
CA MET A 1 7.04 -12.13 60.28
C MET A 1 7.20 -13.43 59.48
N ALA A 2 6.37 -13.65 58.46
CA ALA A 2 6.50 -14.83 57.59
C ALA A 2 7.47 -14.48 56.45
N ILE A 3 8.54 -15.27 56.31
CA ILE A 3 9.51 -15.11 55.23
C ILE A 3 8.88 -15.68 53.94
N MET A 4 8.54 -14.80 53.01
CA MET A 4 8.09 -15.16 51.65
C MET A 4 9.24 -15.88 50.95
N LYS A 5 9.20 -17.21 50.85
CA LYS A 5 10.17 -17.98 50.06
C LYS A 5 9.94 -17.67 48.58
N ILE A 6 10.94 -17.08 47.92
CA ILE A 6 10.94 -16.91 46.47
C ILE A 6 10.92 -18.32 45.84
N PRO A 7 9.90 -18.68 45.05
CA PRO A 7 9.84 -19.98 44.40
C PRO A 7 11.05 -20.15 43.47
N LYS A 8 11.74 -21.29 43.58
CA LYS A 8 12.91 -21.60 42.76
C LYS A 8 12.47 -22.10 41.38
N LYS A 9 13.22 -21.75 40.33
CA LYS A 9 13.00 -22.25 38.97
C LYS A 9 13.11 -23.78 38.94
N GLN A 10 12.18 -24.44 38.26
CA GLN A 10 12.19 -25.90 38.08
C GLN A 10 13.06 -26.27 36.88
N ARG A 11 13.90 -27.31 37.02
CA ARG A 11 14.72 -27.82 35.92
C ARG A 11 13.83 -28.55 34.91
N LEU A 12 13.89 -28.12 33.64
CA LEU A 12 13.29 -28.79 32.50
C LEU A 12 14.39 -29.50 31.70
N SER A 13 14.22 -30.79 31.40
CA SER A 13 15.12 -31.56 30.54
C SER A 13 14.32 -32.10 29.37
N VAL A 14 14.56 -31.55 28.18
CA VAL A 14 13.87 -31.90 26.94
C VAL A 14 14.88 -32.05 25.81
N TYR A 15 14.62 -33.00 24.91
CA TYR A 15 15.38 -33.13 23.68
C TYR A 15 14.85 -32.13 22.67
N LEU A 16 15.76 -31.43 22.01
CA LEU A 16 15.47 -30.53 20.89
C LEU A 16 16.13 -31.10 19.64
N ASP A 17 15.46 -30.93 18.51
CA ASP A 17 16.07 -31.18 17.22
C ASP A 17 17.39 -30.37 17.08
N PRO A 18 18.46 -30.94 16.50
CA PRO A 18 19.74 -30.25 16.35
C PRO A 18 19.64 -28.88 15.67
N ASP A 19 18.77 -28.74 14.66
CA ASP A 19 18.60 -27.48 13.94
C ASP A 19 17.92 -26.43 14.81
N ILE A 20 16.94 -26.85 15.63
CA ILE A 20 16.27 -25.97 16.61
C ILE A 20 17.27 -25.51 17.68
N MET A 21 18.11 -26.42 18.18
CA MET A 21 19.14 -26.07 19.17
C MET A 21 20.16 -25.07 18.62
N LYS A 22 20.55 -25.23 17.35
CA LYS A 22 21.44 -24.30 16.64
C LYS A 22 20.78 -22.93 16.46
N ALA A 23 19.51 -22.89 16.06
CA ALA A 23 18.75 -21.66 15.93
C ALA A 23 18.61 -20.91 17.27
N LEU A 24 18.28 -21.63 18.36
CA LEU A 24 18.20 -21.07 19.71
C LEU A 24 19.54 -20.49 20.15
N ALA A 25 20.65 -21.22 19.93
CA ALA A 25 21.99 -20.75 20.27
C ALA A 25 22.36 -19.48 19.51
N ALA A 26 22.08 -19.43 18.20
CA ALA A 26 22.34 -18.25 17.37
C ALA A 26 21.48 -17.05 17.80
N TYR A 27 20.20 -17.27 18.12
CA TYR A 27 19.28 -16.22 18.57
C TYR A 27 19.71 -15.64 19.92
N ALA A 28 20.14 -16.49 20.85
CA ALA A 28 20.65 -16.11 22.16
C ALA A 28 21.96 -15.31 22.07
N ALA A 29 22.90 -15.77 21.23
CA ALA A 29 24.16 -15.09 20.99
C ALA A 29 23.99 -13.69 20.38
N ARG A 30 23.06 -13.53 19.43
CA ARG A 30 22.75 -12.22 18.82
C ARG A 30 22.22 -11.18 19.83
N ARG A 31 21.70 -11.62 20.98
CA ARG A 31 21.13 -10.75 22.03
C ARG A 31 21.96 -10.70 23.30
N ASP A 32 23.11 -11.36 23.32
CA ASP A 32 23.96 -11.52 24.52
C ASP A 32 23.16 -12.04 25.74
N GLN A 33 22.29 -13.03 25.49
CA GLN A 33 21.41 -13.63 26.51
C GLN A 33 21.65 -15.13 26.63
N SER A 34 21.33 -15.71 27.80
CA SER A 34 21.48 -17.14 28.01
C SER A 34 20.39 -17.93 27.26
N ARG A 35 20.75 -19.13 26.78
CA ARG A 35 19.81 -20.02 26.06
C ARG A 35 18.60 -20.38 26.92
N SER A 36 18.80 -20.61 28.22
CA SER A 36 17.72 -20.90 29.17
C SER A 36 16.77 -19.72 29.34
N LEU A 37 17.27 -18.48 29.37
CA LEU A 37 16.44 -17.28 29.46
C LEU A 37 15.57 -17.13 28.20
N ILE A 38 16.16 -17.30 27.01
CA ILE A 38 15.42 -17.26 25.74
C ILE A 38 14.38 -18.37 25.68
N ALA A 39 14.74 -19.59 26.06
CA ALA A 39 13.83 -20.74 26.04
C ALA A 39 12.65 -20.54 27.01
N GLU A 40 12.91 -20.07 28.22
CA GLU A 40 11.87 -19.76 29.21
C GLU A 40 10.95 -18.65 28.71
N ALA A 41 11.50 -17.57 28.15
CA ALA A 41 10.70 -16.48 27.58
C ALA A 41 9.86 -16.95 26.39
N ALA A 42 10.40 -17.81 25.52
CA ALA A 42 9.67 -18.39 24.40
C ALA A 42 8.51 -19.28 24.87
N ILE A 43 8.74 -20.15 25.87
CA ILE A 43 7.71 -21.02 26.45
C ILE A 43 6.64 -20.16 27.15
N ALA A 44 7.03 -19.18 27.94
CA ALA A 44 6.11 -18.27 28.62
C ALA A 44 5.26 -17.47 27.61
N SER A 45 5.88 -17.01 26.51
CA SER A 45 5.16 -16.32 25.43
C SER A 45 4.19 -17.25 24.71
N PHE A 46 4.57 -18.51 24.47
CA PHE A 46 3.72 -19.49 23.80
C PHE A 46 2.49 -19.87 24.65
N LEU A 47 2.67 -19.97 25.97
CA LEU A 47 1.60 -20.32 26.91
C LEU A 47 0.76 -19.11 27.35
N SER A 48 1.11 -17.89 26.93
CA SER A 48 0.36 -16.69 27.28
C SER A 48 -0.87 -16.53 26.38
N PRO A 49 -2.09 -16.48 26.94
CA PRO A 49 -3.32 -16.25 26.15
C PRO A 49 -3.26 -14.91 25.38
N ASP A 50 -2.58 -13.90 25.94
CA ASP A 50 -2.46 -12.56 25.34
C ASP A 50 -1.55 -12.49 24.11
N ALA A 51 -0.65 -13.46 23.90
CA ALA A 51 0.37 -13.33 22.84
C ALA A 51 -0.25 -13.48 21.45
N ALA A 52 -1.14 -14.46 21.27
CA ALA A 52 -1.90 -14.64 20.04
C ALA A 52 -2.88 -13.47 19.84
N GLU A 53 -3.64 -13.11 20.88
CA GLU A 53 -4.63 -12.04 20.82
C GLU A 53 -4.02 -10.66 20.50
N ARG A 54 -2.85 -10.34 21.07
CA ARG A 54 -2.14 -9.09 20.75
C ARG A 54 -1.63 -9.05 19.33
N GLN A 55 -1.15 -10.18 18.80
CA GLN A 55 -0.65 -10.25 17.42
C GLN A 55 -1.79 -10.16 16.41
N GLU A 56 -2.92 -10.80 16.71
CA GLU A 56 -4.15 -10.69 15.92
C GLU A 56 -4.70 -9.27 15.97
N ALA A 57 -4.83 -8.65 17.15
CA ALA A 57 -5.32 -7.28 17.30
C ALA A 57 -4.42 -6.25 16.58
N ALA A 58 -3.09 -6.42 16.63
CA ALA A 58 -2.16 -5.57 15.88
C ALA A 58 -2.33 -5.71 14.37
N THR A 59 -2.64 -6.92 13.90
CA THR A 59 -2.89 -7.21 12.49
C THR A 59 -4.21 -6.59 12.03
N THR A 60 -5.29 -6.80 12.78
CA THR A 60 -6.61 -6.18 12.52
C THR A 60 -6.50 -4.66 12.48
N LYS A 61 -5.81 -4.04 13.44
CA LYS A 61 -5.61 -2.59 13.46
C LYS A 61 -4.85 -2.07 12.23
N ARG A 62 -3.86 -2.83 11.73
CA ARG A 62 -3.14 -2.47 10.49
C ARG A 62 -4.04 -2.61 9.27
N LEU A 63 -4.87 -3.65 9.22
CA LEU A 63 -5.85 -3.84 8.15
C LEU A 63 -6.87 -2.70 8.14
N ASP A 64 -7.43 -2.32 9.29
CA ASP A 64 -8.35 -1.18 9.39
C ASP A 64 -7.70 0.13 8.93
N GLN A 65 -6.41 0.32 9.22
CA GLN A 65 -5.69 1.50 8.77
C GLN A 65 -5.48 1.51 7.25
N LEU A 66 -5.23 0.34 6.64
CA LEU A 66 -5.12 0.20 5.19
C LEU A 66 -6.46 0.45 4.52
N ASP A 67 -7.54 -0.10 5.06
CA ASP A 67 -8.90 0.08 4.54
C ASP A 67 -9.28 1.57 4.51
N ARG A 68 -9.08 2.28 5.63
CA ARG A 68 -9.31 3.74 5.69
C ARG A 68 -8.47 4.55 4.70
N ARG A 69 -7.23 4.11 4.45
CA ARG A 69 -6.37 4.74 3.43
C ARG A 69 -6.90 4.45 2.03
N MET A 70 -7.38 3.23 1.78
CA MET A 70 -7.97 2.82 0.51
C MET A 70 -9.24 3.62 0.20
N THR A 71 -10.19 3.72 1.14
CA THR A 71 -11.41 4.55 0.96
C THR A 71 -11.06 6.01 0.65
N ARG A 72 -10.00 6.55 1.28
CA ARG A 72 -9.54 7.91 0.98
C ARG A 72 -8.97 8.02 -0.43
N MET A 73 -8.14 7.08 -0.84
CA MET A 73 -7.58 7.04 -2.19
C MET A 73 -8.68 6.88 -3.25
N GLU A 74 -9.69 6.05 -3.01
CA GLU A 74 -10.83 5.90 -3.91
C GLU A 74 -11.59 7.20 -4.10
N ARG A 75 -11.87 7.92 -3.01
CA ARG A 75 -12.49 9.25 -3.07
C ARG A 75 -11.63 10.25 -3.83
N ASP A 76 -10.33 10.33 -3.51
CA ASP A 76 -9.41 11.30 -4.13
C ASP A 76 -9.23 10.99 -5.64
N LEU A 77 -9.23 9.70 -6.00
CA LEU A 77 -9.24 9.25 -7.40
C LEU A 77 -10.54 9.63 -8.10
N GLY A 78 -11.70 9.43 -7.45
CA GLY A 78 -13.00 9.85 -7.99
C GLY A 78 -13.05 11.34 -8.29
N ILE A 79 -12.61 12.18 -7.34
CA ILE A 79 -12.49 13.64 -7.54
C ILE A 79 -11.57 13.97 -8.72
N SER A 80 -10.43 13.28 -8.83
CA SER A 80 -9.48 13.50 -9.93
C SER A 80 -10.09 13.16 -11.29
N VAL A 81 -10.85 12.07 -11.37
CA VAL A 81 -11.57 11.66 -12.60
C VAL A 81 -12.65 12.68 -12.96
N GLU A 82 -13.44 13.14 -11.99
CA GLU A 82 -14.45 14.19 -12.21
C GLU A 82 -13.82 15.50 -12.69
N MET A 83 -12.74 15.95 -12.03
CA MET A 83 -11.99 17.13 -12.43
C MET A 83 -11.46 17.01 -13.86
N LEU A 84 -10.88 15.86 -14.22
CA LEU A 84 -10.38 15.62 -15.57
C LEU A 84 -11.50 15.64 -16.61
N ALA A 85 -12.65 15.02 -16.31
CA ALA A 85 -13.81 15.04 -17.20
C ALA A 85 -14.30 16.48 -17.45
N VAL A 86 -14.40 17.29 -16.40
CA VAL A 86 -14.74 18.72 -16.50
C VAL A 86 -13.70 19.48 -17.31
N PHE A 87 -12.40 19.26 -17.06
CA PHE A 87 -11.31 19.89 -17.80
C PHE A 87 -11.36 19.57 -19.30
N VAL A 88 -11.50 18.30 -19.67
CA VAL A 88 -11.58 17.88 -21.08
C VAL A 88 -12.79 18.50 -21.76
N ARG A 89 -13.95 18.49 -21.10
CA ARG A 89 -15.17 19.11 -21.64
C ARG A 89 -15.00 20.62 -21.81
N PHE A 90 -14.45 21.31 -20.81
CA PHE A 90 -14.15 22.73 -20.90
C PHE A 90 -13.20 23.02 -22.06
N TRP A 91 -12.09 22.29 -22.16
CA TRP A 91 -11.09 22.47 -23.22
C TRP A 91 -11.68 22.28 -24.62
N LEU A 92 -12.52 21.25 -24.82
CA LEU A 92 -13.16 20.98 -26.12
C LEU A 92 -14.28 21.97 -26.48
N THR A 93 -14.88 22.64 -25.51
CA THR A 93 -15.99 23.59 -25.70
C THR A 93 -15.54 25.05 -25.76
N THR A 94 -14.30 25.36 -25.32
CA THR A 94 -13.74 26.71 -25.34
C THR A 94 -13.29 27.06 -26.75
N ASN A 95 -14.20 27.60 -27.56
CA ASN A 95 -13.86 28.25 -28.83
C ASN A 95 -13.66 29.77 -28.58
N PRO A 96 -12.75 30.44 -29.30
CA PRO A 96 -12.72 31.91 -29.33
C PRO A 96 -14.12 32.45 -29.69
N PRO A 97 -14.52 33.64 -29.20
CA PRO A 97 -15.84 34.19 -29.51
C PRO A 97 -16.01 34.32 -31.03
N LEU A 98 -16.91 33.50 -31.58
CA LEU A 98 -17.27 33.48 -33.00
C LEU A 98 -18.51 34.36 -33.22
N PRO A 99 -18.67 34.97 -34.42
CA PRO A 99 -19.90 35.67 -34.79
C PRO A 99 -21.13 34.79 -34.58
N GLU A 100 -22.27 35.38 -34.16
CA GLU A 100 -23.53 34.70 -33.80
C GLU A 100 -23.92 33.49 -34.68
N PRO A 101 -23.87 33.54 -36.03
CA PRO A 101 -24.25 32.40 -36.87
C PRO A 101 -23.29 31.20 -36.76
N ALA A 102 -22.03 31.41 -36.39
CA ALA A 102 -21.02 30.35 -36.25
C ALA A 102 -21.02 29.69 -34.86
N GLN A 103 -21.68 30.29 -33.86
CA GLN A 103 -21.72 29.74 -32.50
C GLN A 103 -22.53 28.44 -32.40
N ALA A 104 -23.64 28.34 -33.12
CA ALA A 104 -24.48 27.13 -33.13
C ALA A 104 -23.72 25.93 -33.73
N ALA A 105 -23.03 26.13 -34.85
CA ALA A 105 -22.19 25.12 -35.48
C ALA A 105 -21.01 24.72 -34.57
N ALA A 106 -20.35 25.68 -33.93
CA ALA A 106 -19.23 25.44 -33.02
C ALA A 106 -19.63 24.62 -31.77
N ARG A 107 -20.85 24.86 -31.24
CA ARG A 107 -21.42 24.07 -30.12
C ARG A 107 -21.73 22.63 -30.53
N ALA A 108 -22.33 22.42 -31.70
CA ALA A 108 -22.60 21.07 -32.22
C ALA A 108 -21.29 20.26 -32.40
N GLN A 109 -20.26 20.90 -32.95
CA GLN A 109 -18.94 20.28 -33.16
C GLN A 109 -18.20 19.96 -31.84
N ALA A 110 -18.49 20.67 -30.75
CA ALA A 110 -17.87 20.38 -29.45
C ALA A 110 -18.37 19.05 -28.86
N GLY A 111 -19.66 18.72 -29.07
CA GLY A 111 -20.23 17.42 -28.66
C GLY A 111 -19.58 16.27 -29.41
N GLU A 112 -19.51 16.37 -30.74
CA GLU A 112 -18.88 15.36 -31.60
C GLU A 112 -17.41 15.12 -31.25
N ARG A 113 -16.66 16.20 -30.95
CA ARG A 113 -15.26 16.10 -30.49
C ARG A 113 -15.12 15.35 -29.16
N TYR A 114 -16.06 15.54 -28.23
CA TYR A 114 -16.06 14.84 -26.95
C TYR A 114 -16.30 13.34 -27.14
N ASP A 115 -17.31 12.96 -27.93
CA ASP A 115 -17.63 11.56 -28.20
C ASP A 115 -16.46 10.85 -28.92
N ALA A 116 -15.83 11.52 -29.88
CA ALA A 116 -14.63 11.03 -30.55
C ALA A 116 -13.45 10.81 -29.58
N PHE A 117 -13.25 11.72 -28.62
CA PHE A 117 -12.25 11.56 -27.57
C PHE A 117 -12.54 10.34 -26.69
N VAL A 118 -13.78 10.18 -26.20
CA VAL A 118 -14.18 9.03 -25.36
C VAL A 118 -13.95 7.71 -26.12
N ALA A 119 -14.30 7.64 -27.40
CA ALA A 119 -14.07 6.47 -28.23
C ALA A 119 -12.56 6.17 -28.43
N ALA A 120 -11.74 7.20 -28.64
CA ALA A 120 -10.28 7.05 -28.76
C ALA A 120 -9.65 6.57 -27.45
N LEU A 121 -10.07 7.13 -26.31
CA LEU A 121 -9.62 6.70 -24.99
C LEU A 121 -9.99 5.24 -24.72
N GLY A 122 -11.23 4.84 -25.02
CA GLY A 122 -11.68 3.45 -24.88
C GLY A 122 -10.85 2.47 -25.71
N ARG A 123 -10.52 2.81 -26.97
CA ARG A 123 -9.64 1.99 -27.82
C ARG A 123 -8.23 1.85 -27.21
N ARG A 124 -7.68 2.95 -26.68
CA ARG A 124 -6.36 2.96 -26.06
C ARG A 124 -6.32 2.11 -24.79
N LEU A 125 -7.34 2.20 -23.92
CA LEU A 125 -7.40 1.38 -22.70
C LEU A 125 -7.53 -0.12 -23.01
N ALA A 126 -8.20 -0.49 -24.09
CA ALA A 126 -8.39 -1.90 -24.47
C ALA A 126 -7.14 -2.53 -25.12
N LYS A 127 -6.35 -1.76 -25.89
CA LYS A 127 -5.32 -2.30 -26.79
C LYS A 127 -4.01 -1.52 -26.88
N GLY A 128 -3.91 -0.34 -26.25
CA GLY A 128 -2.73 0.52 -26.30
C GLY A 128 -1.76 0.27 -25.13
N PRO A 129 -0.49 0.68 -25.26
CA PRO A 129 0.46 0.68 -24.15
C PRO A 129 -0.06 1.57 -23.01
N LYS A 130 0.32 1.23 -21.77
CA LYS A 130 -0.11 2.04 -20.63
C LYS A 130 0.54 3.42 -20.77
N VAL A 131 -0.20 4.47 -20.45
CA VAL A 131 0.30 5.86 -20.45
C VAL A 131 1.65 5.99 -19.70
N ARG A 132 1.84 5.20 -18.63
CA ARG A 132 3.09 5.16 -17.85
C ARG A 132 4.30 4.66 -18.61
N GLU A 133 4.11 3.75 -19.56
CA GLU A 133 5.18 3.18 -20.39
C GLU A 133 5.67 4.21 -21.40
N GLU A 134 4.79 5.09 -21.90
CA GLU A 134 5.16 6.20 -22.79
C GLU A 134 5.87 7.37 -22.08
N ILE A 135 5.60 7.57 -20.78
CA ILE A 135 6.21 8.67 -20.00
C ILE A 135 7.61 8.29 -19.49
N SER A 136 7.95 6.99 -19.43
CA SER A 136 9.19 6.53 -18.80
C SER A 136 10.45 6.69 -19.66
N GLU A 137 10.35 7.17 -20.91
CA GLU A 137 11.49 7.30 -21.81
C GLU A 137 12.23 8.65 -21.71
N ASP A 138 11.62 9.70 -21.14
CA ASP A 138 12.18 11.07 -21.18
C ASP A 138 13.06 11.48 -19.96
N VAL A 139 13.30 10.60 -18.98
CA VAL A 139 14.05 10.98 -17.75
C VAL A 139 15.54 10.65 -17.81
N THR A 140 16.03 9.92 -18.82
CA THR A 140 17.45 9.48 -18.87
C THR A 140 18.38 10.32 -19.74
N ALA A 141 17.89 11.33 -20.47
CA ALA A 141 18.70 12.08 -21.43
C ALA A 141 19.45 13.32 -20.87
N VAL A 142 19.26 13.71 -19.60
CA VAL A 142 19.82 14.97 -19.06
C VAL A 142 21.02 14.76 -18.11
N ALA A 143 21.43 13.52 -17.82
CA ALA A 143 22.52 13.24 -16.87
C ALA A 143 23.90 12.96 -17.50
N GLY A 144 24.15 13.40 -18.73
CA GLY A 144 25.33 12.98 -19.52
C GLY A 144 26.16 14.06 -20.21
N THR A 145 25.98 15.34 -19.87
CA THR A 145 26.83 16.43 -20.41
C THR A 145 27.10 17.49 -19.36
N GLU A 146 27.97 17.20 -18.41
CA GLU A 146 28.83 18.19 -17.73
C GLU A 146 30.24 17.63 -17.63
#